data_AF-A0A6F9A994-F1
#
_entry.id   AF-A0A6F9A994-F1
#
_cell.length_a   1.000
_cell.length_b   1.000
_cell.length_c   1.000
_cell.angle_alpha   90.00
_cell.angle_beta   90.00
_cell.angle_gamma   90.00
#
_symmetry.space_group_name_H-M   'P 1'
#
loop_
_entity.id
_entity.type
_entity.pdbx_description
1 polymer ?
#
loop_
_entity_poly.entity_id
_entity_poly.type
_entity_poly.pdbx_seq_one_letter_code
_entity_poly.pdbx_strand_id
1 'polypeptide(L)'
;MALDRELKRSRERKRRIDGDRQIEVRHRWCELVVKHKYAQAYGDVEHFLIHDQAMGVYLYGELMVQEDSRQQALARRCLSLVQNEMDQSARRVVEEMVL
;
A
#
# COMPACT_ATOMS: atom_id res chain seq x y z
N MET A 1 11.88 -37.79 8.58
CA MET A 1 10.86 -37.06 7.77
C MET A 1 10.13 -35.96 8.54
N ALA A 2 9.76 -36.13 9.83
CA ALA A 2 9.03 -35.09 10.57
C ALA A 2 9.87 -33.83 10.90
N LEU A 3 11.13 -34.01 11.32
CA LEU A 3 12.05 -32.91 11.67
C LEU A 3 12.34 -31.98 10.47
N ASP A 4 12.50 -32.56 9.28
CA ASP A 4 12.80 -31.83 8.05
C ASP A 4 11.61 -30.96 7.57
N ARG A 5 10.38 -31.46 7.77
CA ARG A 5 9.16 -30.69 7.53
C ARG A 5 9.04 -29.49 8.49
N GLU A 6 9.47 -29.64 9.73
CA GLU A 6 9.41 -28.57 10.72
C GLU A 6 10.45 -27.47 10.45
N LEU A 7 11.68 -27.86 10.07
CA LEU A 7 12.72 -26.91 9.68
C LEU A 7 12.33 -26.12 8.42
N LYS A 8 11.70 -26.77 7.42
CA LYS A 8 11.17 -26.11 6.23
C LYS A 8 10.07 -25.09 6.58
N ARG A 9 9.11 -25.47 7.44
CA ARG A 9 8.06 -24.56 7.94
C ARG A 9 8.62 -23.38 8.74
N SER A 10 9.68 -23.57 9.51
CA SER A 10 10.32 -22.50 10.27
C SER A 10 10.99 -21.47 9.34
N ARG A 11 11.70 -21.95 8.31
CA ARG A 11 12.31 -21.08 7.28
C ARG A 11 11.28 -20.31 6.46
N GLU A 12 10.17 -20.93 6.08
CA GLU A 12 9.06 -20.27 5.37
C GLU A 12 8.40 -19.20 6.24
N ARG A 13 8.16 -19.48 7.53
CA ARG A 13 7.64 -18.49 8.48
C ARG A 13 8.58 -17.29 8.62
N LYS A 14 9.89 -17.54 8.79
CA LYS A 14 10.88 -16.46 8.89
C LYS A 14 10.89 -15.58 7.63
N ARG A 15 10.89 -16.18 6.44
CA ARG A 15 10.83 -15.44 5.17
C ARG A 15 9.58 -14.58 5.03
N ARG A 16 8.42 -15.09 5.47
CA ARG A 16 7.17 -14.31 5.46
C ARG A 16 7.28 -13.08 6.36
N ILE A 17 7.71 -13.27 7.62
CA ILE A 17 7.89 -12.18 8.59
C ILE A 17 8.86 -11.12 8.04
N ASP A 18 9.99 -11.54 7.46
CA ASP A 18 10.97 -10.62 6.89
C ASP A 18 10.40 -9.83 5.71
N GLY A 19 9.52 -10.45 4.90
CA GLY A 19 8.79 -9.80 3.81
C GLY A 19 7.73 -8.81 4.29
N ASP A 20 6.92 -9.21 5.26
CA ASP A 20 5.88 -8.37 5.86
C ASP A 20 6.50 -7.10 6.48
N ARG A 21 7.62 -7.25 7.18
CA ARG A 21 8.37 -6.13 7.76
C ARG A 21 8.86 -5.14 6.71
N GLN A 22 9.26 -5.60 5.53
CA GLN A 22 9.67 -4.72 4.44
C GLN A 22 8.50 -3.95 3.83
N ILE A 23 7.30 -4.55 3.79
CA ILE A 23 6.08 -3.86 3.37
C ILE A 23 5.70 -2.79 4.40
N GLU A 24 5.74 -3.11 5.70
CA GLU A 24 5.42 -2.16 6.78
C GLU A 24 6.35 -0.93 6.76
N VAL A 25 7.65 -1.12 6.53
CA VAL A 25 8.61 -0.01 6.41
C VAL A 25 8.29 0.88 5.22
N ARG A 26 7.95 0.28 4.06
CA ARG A 26 7.55 1.04 2.86
C ARG A 26 6.23 1.77 3.05
N HIS A 27 5.26 1.14 3.70
CA HIS A 27 4.00 1.78 4.07
C HIS A 27 4.25 3.00 4.96
N ARG A 28 5.05 2.84 6.02
CA ARG A 28 5.37 3.92 6.95
C ARG A 28 6.13 5.07 6.28
N TRP A 29 7.02 4.76 5.33
CA TRP A 29 7.65 5.79 4.51
C TRP A 29 6.62 6.60 3.72
N CYS A 30 5.70 5.92 3.02
CA CYS A 30 4.66 6.57 2.22
C CYS A 30 3.74 7.45 3.07
N GLU A 31 3.36 7.00 4.28
CA GLU A 31 2.62 7.82 5.24
C GLU A 31 3.33 9.13 5.55
N LEU A 32 4.65 9.09 5.83
CA LEU A 32 5.43 10.28 6.11
C LEU A 32 5.51 11.22 4.90
N VAL A 33 5.69 10.65 3.70
CA VAL A 33 5.70 11.41 2.44
C VAL A 33 4.40 12.18 2.25
N VAL A 34 3.25 11.51 2.45
CA VAL A 34 1.91 12.13 2.32
C VAL A 34 1.70 13.18 3.40
N LYS A 35 1.96 12.83 4.67
CA LYS A 35 1.76 13.72 5.82
C LYS A 35 2.56 15.02 5.72
N HIS A 36 3.76 14.97 5.16
CA HIS A 36 4.64 16.13 5.00
C HIS A 36 4.62 16.74 3.59
N LYS A 37 3.72 16.28 2.71
CA LYS A 37 3.57 16.78 1.33
C LYS A 37 4.90 16.77 0.54
N TYR A 38 5.72 15.75 0.78
CA TYR A 38 7.06 15.64 0.19
C TYR A 38 6.97 15.17 -1.27
N ALA A 39 6.64 16.11 -2.17
CA ALA A 39 6.29 15.82 -3.56
C ALA A 39 7.39 15.08 -4.36
N GLN A 40 8.67 15.21 -3.98
CA GLN A 40 9.79 14.52 -4.63
C GLN A 40 9.69 12.99 -4.49
N ALA A 41 8.99 12.48 -3.48
CA ALA A 41 8.83 11.06 -3.21
C ALA A 41 7.43 10.52 -3.56
N TYR A 42 6.60 11.28 -4.29
CA TYR A 42 5.27 10.78 -4.70
C TYR A 42 5.33 9.59 -5.64
N GLY A 43 6.46 9.36 -6.34
CA GLY A 43 6.68 8.14 -7.10
C GLY A 43 6.70 6.88 -6.22
N ASP A 44 7.21 6.98 -4.98
CA ASP A 44 7.20 5.85 -4.04
C ASP A 44 5.77 5.52 -3.58
N VAL A 45 4.97 6.56 -3.36
CA VAL A 45 3.55 6.45 -2.99
C VAL A 45 2.76 5.80 -4.13
N GLU A 46 2.98 6.24 -5.37
CA GLU A 46 2.36 5.64 -6.57
C GLU A 46 2.71 4.15 -6.69
N HIS A 47 4.01 3.83 -6.62
CA HIS A 47 4.48 2.44 -6.68
C HIS A 47 3.85 1.59 -5.58
N PHE A 48 3.76 2.10 -4.35
CA PHE A 48 3.14 1.38 -3.24
C PHE A 48 1.64 1.14 -3.48
N LEU A 49 0.89 2.15 -3.92
CA LEU A 49 -0.54 2.02 -4.19
C LEU A 49 -0.85 1.04 -5.33
N ILE A 50 0.06 0.93 -6.31
CA ILE A 50 -0.11 0.02 -7.44
C ILE A 50 0.19 -1.44 -7.04
N HIS A 51 1.26 -1.66 -6.29
CA HIS A 51 1.81 -3.00 -6.05
C HIS A 51 1.42 -3.63 -4.71
N ASP A 52 1.14 -2.81 -3.68
CA ASP A 52 0.85 -3.24 -2.31
C ASP A 52 -0.61 -2.85 -1.91
N GLN A 53 -1.57 -3.15 -2.78
CA GLN A 53 -2.97 -2.65 -2.76
C GLN A 53 -3.74 -2.89 -1.45
N ALA A 54 -3.56 -4.06 -0.81
CA ALA A 54 -4.25 -4.38 0.45
C ALA A 54 -3.86 -3.42 1.59
N MET A 55 -2.59 -3.02 1.64
CA MET A 55 -2.09 -2.03 2.60
C MET A 55 -2.33 -0.60 2.11
N GLY A 56 -2.47 -0.39 0.80
CA GLY A 56 -2.67 0.92 0.19
C GLY A 56 -4.00 1.60 0.49
N VAL A 57 -5.03 0.86 0.96
CA VAL A 57 -6.37 1.44 1.25
C VAL A 57 -6.30 2.57 2.27
N TYR A 58 -5.51 2.43 3.34
CA TYR A 58 -5.34 3.49 4.34
C TYR A 58 -4.71 4.76 3.74
N LEU A 59 -3.74 4.58 2.85
CA LEU A 59 -3.00 5.68 2.23
C LEU A 59 -3.88 6.51 1.27
N TYR A 60 -4.89 5.89 0.64
CA TYR A 60 -5.91 6.64 -0.11
C TYR A 60 -6.67 7.62 0.79
N GLY A 61 -7.03 7.22 2.01
CA GLY A 61 -7.65 8.10 2.99
C GLY A 61 -6.75 9.29 3.34
N GLU A 62 -5.47 9.03 3.66
CA GLU A 62 -4.50 10.09 3.99
C GLU A 62 -4.31 11.11 2.85
N LEU A 63 -4.28 10.65 1.59
CA LEU A 63 -4.19 11.50 0.40
C LEU A 63 -5.42 12.41 0.21
N MET A 64 -6.58 11.99 0.72
CA MET A 64 -7.83 12.75 0.59
C MET A 64 -8.05 13.72 1.77
N VAL A 65 -7.64 13.35 2.99
CA VAL A 65 -7.87 14.12 4.24
C VAL A 65 -7.27 15.53 4.21
N GLN A 66 -6.11 15.71 3.58
CA GLN A 66 -5.40 17.01 3.57
C GLN A 66 -5.92 17.98 2.49
N GLU A 67 -6.87 17.54 1.65
CA GLU A 67 -7.44 18.29 0.52
C GLU A 67 -6.39 18.91 -0.44
N ASP A 68 -5.20 18.32 -0.50
CA ASP A 68 -4.14 18.78 -1.39
C ASP A 68 -4.40 18.31 -2.82
N SER A 69 -4.51 19.25 -3.75
CA SER A 69 -4.89 18.96 -5.14
C SER A 69 -3.93 17.99 -5.84
N ARG A 70 -2.63 18.00 -5.50
CA ARG A 70 -1.65 17.07 -6.07
C ARG A 70 -1.83 15.67 -5.51
N GLN A 71 -2.11 15.55 -4.21
CA GLN A 71 -2.37 14.28 -3.55
C GLN A 71 -3.69 13.64 -4.03
N GLN A 72 -4.76 14.42 -4.13
CA GLN A 72 -6.02 13.89 -4.67
C GLN A 72 -5.89 13.49 -6.14
N ALA A 73 -5.13 14.26 -6.94
CA ALA A 73 -4.84 13.87 -8.32
C ALA A 73 -4.01 12.58 -8.40
N LEU A 74 -3.07 12.38 -7.48
CA LEU A 74 -2.31 11.14 -7.35
C LEU A 74 -3.23 9.97 -7.02
N ALA A 75 -4.09 10.10 -6.00
CA ALA A 75 -5.07 9.08 -5.64
C ALA A 75 -5.96 8.70 -6.84
N ARG A 76 -6.56 9.67 -7.53
CA ARG A 76 -7.41 9.40 -8.71
C ARG A 76 -6.68 8.67 -9.82
N ARG A 77 -5.42 9.04 -10.09
CA ARG A 77 -4.58 8.35 -11.09
C ARG A 77 -4.26 6.92 -10.69
N CYS A 78 -3.83 6.69 -9.44
CA CYS A 78 -3.54 5.34 -8.97
C CYS A 78 -4.79 4.45 -9.02
N LEU A 79 -5.94 4.97 -8.55
CA LEU A 79 -7.19 4.23 -8.58
C LEU A 79 -7.59 3.84 -10.00
N SER A 80 -7.48 4.75 -10.97
CA SER A 80 -7.84 4.44 -12.36
C SER A 80 -6.98 3.33 -12.97
N LEU A 81 -5.72 3.22 -12.54
CA LEU A 81 -4.78 2.19 -12.97
C LEU A 81 -5.11 0.81 -12.37
N VAL A 82 -5.43 0.72 -11.07
CA VAL A 82 -5.55 -0.58 -10.38
C VAL A 82 -6.97 -1.02 -10.03
N GLN A 83 -7.99 -0.18 -10.23
CA GLN A 83 -9.38 -0.48 -9.86
C GLN A 83 -9.89 -1.84 -10.36
N ASN A 84 -9.41 -2.34 -11.50
CA ASN A 84 -9.86 -3.61 -12.07
C ASN A 84 -9.12 -4.84 -11.50
N GLU A 85 -7.98 -4.62 -10.86
CA GLU A 85 -7.16 -5.67 -10.23
C GLU A 85 -7.40 -5.76 -8.72
N MET A 86 -7.83 -4.64 -8.13
CA MET A 86 -8.09 -4.51 -6.70
C MET A 86 -9.26 -5.38 -6.25
N ASP A 87 -9.12 -5.97 -5.07
CA ASP A 87 -10.20 -6.72 -4.41
C ASP A 87 -11.47 -5.86 -4.35
N GLN A 88 -12.62 -6.45 -4.67
CA GLN A 88 -13.89 -5.73 -4.79
C GLN A 88 -14.26 -4.96 -3.51
N SER A 89 -13.96 -5.52 -2.34
CA SER A 89 -14.26 -4.87 -1.05
C SER A 89 -13.37 -3.65 -0.82
N ALA A 90 -12.07 -3.79 -1.09
CA ALA A 90 -11.11 -2.69 -1.00
C ALA A 90 -11.44 -1.58 -2.02
N ARG A 91 -11.76 -1.97 -3.25
CA ARG A 91 -12.13 -1.05 -4.32
C ARG A 91 -13.30 -0.15 -3.92
N ARG A 92 -14.38 -0.72 -3.38
CA ARG A 92 -15.55 0.06 -2.96
C ARG A 92 -15.20 1.12 -1.92
N VAL A 93 -14.42 0.74 -0.91
CA VAL A 93 -13.98 1.67 0.13
C VAL A 93 -13.13 2.80 -0.45
N VAL A 94 -12.22 2.48 -1.38
CA VAL A 94 -11.38 3.50 -2.04
C VAL A 94 -12.21 4.41 -2.96
N GLU A 95 -13.15 3.86 -3.72
CA GLU A 95 -14.05 4.65 -4.58
C GLU A 95 -14.88 5.63 -3.75
N GLU A 96 -15.42 5.22 -2.60
CA GLU A 96 -16.17 6.10 -1.68
C GLU A 96 -15.34 7.29 -1.14
N MET A 97 -14.01 7.14 -1.06
CA MET A 97 -13.11 8.21 -0.59
C MET A 97 -12.67 9.15 -1.72
N VAL A 98 -12.56 8.65 -2.96
CA VAL A 98 -11.82 9.31 -4.05
C VAL A 98 -12.73 9.90 -5.13
N LEU A 99 -13.91 9.29 -5.36
CA LEU A 99 -14.88 9.67 -6.40
C LEU A 99 -16.06 10.44 -5.81
#